data_AF-A0A3D4ULY8-F1
#
_entry.id   AF-A0A3D4ULY8-F1
#
_cell.length_a   1.000
_cell.length_b   1.000
_cell.length_c   1.000
_cell.angle_alpha   90.00
_cell.angle_beta   90.00
_cell.angle_gamma   90.00
#
_symmetry.space_group_name_H-M   'P 1'
#
loop_
_entity.id
_entity.type
_entity.pdbx_description
1 polymer ?
#
loop_
_entity_poly.entity_id
_entity_poly.type
_entity_poly.pdbx_seq_one_letter_code
_entity_poly.pdbx_strand_id
1 'polypeptide(L)'
;MPKQYRVIVVGGGHAGIEAAWAAANLLGGQGTVALISIDRAKIGVMSCNPAIGGLAKGQLVREIDAMGGLMGLIADATGIQFKVLNTSKGSAVHGPRCQSDKHAYARTAQEMLDARPEIDIIEGTVEAILTEGEQTPRATGALIK
;
A
#
# COMPACT_ATOMS: atom_id res chain seq x y z
N MET A 1 5.83 16.63 23.10
CA MET A 1 4.51 15.96 23.09
C MET A 1 4.51 14.94 21.96
N PRO A 2 3.85 13.78 22.08
CA PRO A 2 3.75 12.83 20.99
C PRO A 2 3.09 13.49 19.77
N LYS A 3 3.62 13.25 18.57
CA LYS A 3 3.02 13.73 17.32
C LYS A 3 1.67 13.04 17.14
N GLN A 4 0.65 13.82 16.78
CA GLN A 4 -0.71 13.30 16.60
C GLN A 4 -0.94 12.94 15.13
N TYR A 5 -1.57 11.79 14.93
CA TYR A 5 -1.99 11.30 13.62
C TYR A 5 -3.48 11.01 13.64
N ARG A 6 -4.14 11.21 12.51
CA ARG A 6 -5.55 10.85 12.32
C ARG A 6 -5.71 9.36 12.02
N VAL A 7 -4.74 8.80 11.30
CA VAL A 7 -4.67 7.37 10.96
C VAL A 7 -3.26 6.86 11.20
N ILE A 8 -3.15 5.67 11.81
CA ILE A 8 -1.90 4.94 11.98
C ILE A 8 -2.07 3.62 11.22
N VAL A 9 -1.21 3.40 10.23
CA VAL A 9 -1.11 2.16 9.45
C VAL A 9 0.10 1.39 9.93
N VAL A 10 -0.12 0.16 10.40
CA VAL A 10 0.94 -0.71 10.90
C VAL A 10 1.29 -1.75 9.84
N GLY A 11 2.48 -1.62 9.26
CA GLY A 11 3.05 -2.54 8.28
C GLY A 11 3.17 -1.94 6.87
N GLY A 12 4.38 -1.89 6.33
CA GLY A 12 4.70 -1.37 4.98
C GLY A 12 4.48 -2.34 3.81
N GLY A 13 3.61 -3.35 3.97
CA GLY A 13 3.26 -4.27 2.88
C GLY A 13 2.30 -3.66 1.87
N HIS A 14 1.97 -4.39 0.80
CA HIS A 14 1.06 -3.92 -0.26
C HIS A 14 -0.27 -3.35 0.29
N ALA A 15 -0.88 -4.01 1.27
CA ALA A 15 -2.11 -3.52 1.90
C ALA A 15 -1.89 -2.23 2.71
N GLY A 16 -0.77 -2.10 3.40
CA GLY A 16 -0.45 -0.90 4.17
C GLY A 16 -0.14 0.31 3.28
N ILE A 17 0.50 0.08 2.13
CA ILE A 17 0.72 1.12 1.11
C ILE A 17 -0.61 1.67 0.62
N GLU A 18 -1.53 0.80 0.19
CA GLU A 18 -2.86 1.23 -0.26
C GLU A 18 -3.68 1.88 0.85
N ALA A 19 -3.60 1.36 2.09
CA ALA A 19 -4.32 1.94 3.22
C ALA A 19 -3.81 3.34 3.59
N ALA A 20 -2.49 3.54 3.61
CA ALA A 20 -1.89 4.85 3.89
C ALA A 20 -2.20 5.84 2.77
N TRP A 21 -2.13 5.40 1.51
CA TRP A 21 -2.46 6.22 0.35
C TRP A 21 -3.94 6.64 0.33
N ALA A 22 -4.85 5.68 0.56
CA ALA A 22 -6.28 5.97 0.64
C ALA A 22 -6.61 6.94 1.78
N ALA A 23 -5.99 6.77 2.96
CA ALA A 23 -6.15 7.69 4.09
C ALA A 23 -5.64 9.10 3.74
N ALA A 24 -4.48 9.21 3.08
CA ALA A 24 -3.93 10.48 2.63
C ALA A 24 -4.85 11.21 1.65
N ASN A 25 -5.44 10.49 0.70
CA ASN A 25 -6.40 11.03 -0.27
C ASN A 25 -7.65 11.63 0.40
N LEU A 26 -8.12 11.06 1.52
CA LEU A 26 -9.33 11.49 2.20
C LEU A 26 -9.09 12.61 3.22
N LEU A 27 -8.01 12.54 3.98
CA LEU A 27 -7.84 13.35 5.19
C LEU A 27 -7.26 14.73 4.90
N GLY A 28 -6.42 14.84 3.86
CA GLY A 28 -5.69 16.06 3.51
C GLY A 28 -4.79 16.59 4.64
N GLY A 29 -3.86 17.48 4.32
CA GLY A 29 -3.01 18.15 5.31
C GLY A 29 -1.80 17.33 5.75
N GLN A 30 -0.69 18.04 5.94
CA GLN A 30 0.63 17.46 6.16
C GLN A 30 0.71 16.61 7.45
N GLY A 31 1.32 15.42 7.35
CA GLY A 31 1.62 14.54 8.48
C GLY A 31 0.38 14.02 9.22
N THR A 32 -0.73 13.80 8.52
CA THR A 32 -1.97 13.30 9.13
C THR A 32 -2.03 11.77 9.22
N VAL A 33 -1.20 11.07 8.44
CA VAL A 33 -1.14 9.60 8.39
C VAL A 33 0.26 9.14 8.79
N ALA A 34 0.35 8.21 9.74
CA ALA A 34 1.60 7.51 10.03
C ALA A 34 1.60 6.13 9.37
N LEU A 35 2.58 5.85 8.52
CA LEU A 35 2.86 4.50 8.04
C LEU A 35 4.07 3.94 8.79
N ILE A 36 3.82 3.01 9.71
CA ILE A 36 4.85 2.38 10.53
C ILE A 36 5.32 1.10 9.84
N SER A 37 6.63 0.96 9.62
CA SER A 37 7.24 -0.26 9.06
C SER A 37 8.46 -0.66 9.89
N ILE A 38 8.67 -1.96 10.09
CA ILE A 38 9.85 -2.47 10.81
C ILE A 38 11.14 -2.10 10.07
N ASP A 39 11.08 -2.09 8.74
CA ASP A 39 12.20 -1.78 7.85
C ASP A 39 11.63 -0.96 6.69
N ARG A 40 12.08 0.29 6.58
CA ARG A 40 11.64 1.22 5.54
C ARG A 40 12.06 0.75 4.15
N ALA A 41 13.23 0.12 4.02
CA ALA A 41 13.73 -0.37 2.74
C ALA A 41 12.92 -1.57 2.22
N LYS A 42 12.16 -2.25 3.09
CA LYS A 42 11.28 -3.38 2.72
C LYS A 42 9.86 -2.97 2.33
N ILE A 43 9.52 -1.68 2.37
CA ILE A 43 8.23 -1.20 1.90
C ILE A 43 8.06 -1.55 0.42
N GLY A 44 6.93 -2.18 0.07
CA GLY A 44 6.60 -2.51 -1.31
C GLY A 44 7.37 -3.69 -1.91
N VAL A 45 8.10 -4.47 -1.10
CA VAL A 45 8.82 -5.64 -1.60
C VAL A 45 7.85 -6.73 -2.10
N MET A 46 8.10 -7.21 -3.32
CA MET A 46 7.44 -8.39 -3.88
C MET A 46 8.08 -9.67 -3.32
N SER A 47 7.48 -10.24 -2.28
CA SER A 47 8.03 -11.41 -1.55
C SER A 47 7.93 -12.74 -2.31
N CYS A 48 6.98 -12.86 -3.23
CA CYS A 48 6.70 -14.11 -3.95
C CYS A 48 7.17 -14.00 -5.41
N ASN A 49 6.23 -13.86 -6.34
CA ASN A 49 6.49 -13.71 -7.76
C ASN A 49 6.55 -12.23 -8.16
N PRO A 50 7.44 -11.83 -9.08
CA PRO A 50 7.57 -10.45 -9.54
C PRO A 50 6.47 -10.09 -10.57
N ALA A 51 5.20 -10.34 -10.21
CA ALA A 51 4.07 -10.11 -11.10
C ALA A 51 2.85 -9.53 -10.38
N ILE A 52 2.19 -8.58 -11.03
CA ILE A 52 0.92 -7.99 -10.62
C ILE A 52 -0.19 -8.44 -11.58
N GLY A 53 -1.38 -8.70 -11.04
CA GLY A 53 -2.54 -9.12 -11.83
C GLY A 53 -2.58 -10.62 -12.14
N GLY A 54 -3.23 -10.98 -13.25
CA GLY A 54 -3.66 -12.33 -13.59
C GLY A 54 -5.18 -12.43 -13.70
N LEU A 55 -5.74 -13.65 -13.70
CA LEU A 55 -7.18 -13.84 -13.94
C LEU A 55 -8.09 -13.13 -12.93
N ALA A 56 -8.03 -13.47 -11.64
CA ALA A 56 -8.82 -12.78 -10.62
C ALA A 56 -8.13 -11.49 -10.15
N LYS A 57 -6.80 -11.53 -10.03
CA LYS A 57 -6.01 -10.43 -9.48
C LYS A 57 -5.96 -9.22 -10.41
N GLY A 58 -6.05 -9.41 -11.73
CA GLY A 58 -6.02 -8.29 -12.69
C GLY A 58 -7.22 -7.36 -12.52
N GLN A 59 -8.39 -7.93 -12.27
CA GLN A 59 -9.63 -7.22 -11.97
C GLN A 59 -9.48 -6.44 -10.66
N LEU A 60 -9.00 -7.08 -9.59
CA LEU A 60 -8.75 -6.40 -8.31
C LEU A 60 -7.78 -5.22 -8.45
N VAL A 61 -6.70 -5.39 -9.24
CA VAL A 61 -5.75 -4.30 -9.50
C VAL A 61 -6.43 -3.14 -10.23
N ARG A 62 -7.30 -3.43 -11.20
CA ARG A 62 -8.07 -2.41 -11.93
C ARG A 62 -9.11 -1.73 -11.04
N GLU A 63 -9.71 -2.44 -10.10
CA GLU A 63 -10.63 -1.87 -9.12
C GLU A 63 -9.88 -0.94 -8.14
N ILE A 64 -8.70 -1.36 -7.66
CA ILE A 64 -7.81 -0.52 -6.83
C ILE A 64 -7.44 0.76 -7.59
N ASP A 65 -7.01 0.64 -8.86
CA ASP A 65 -6.67 1.76 -9.73
C ASP A 65 -7.87 2.71 -9.94
N ALA A 66 -9.06 2.17 -10.21
CA ALA A 66 -10.29 2.96 -10.35
C ALA A 66 -10.69 3.71 -9.06
N MET A 67 -10.32 3.18 -7.89
CA MET A 67 -10.51 3.83 -6.59
C MET A 67 -9.38 4.83 -6.24
N GLY A 68 -8.40 5.03 -7.13
CA GLY A 68 -7.28 5.94 -6.93
C GLY A 68 -6.12 5.34 -6.12
N GLY A 69 -6.02 4.02 -6.06
CA GLY A 69 -4.91 3.30 -5.43
C GLY A 69 -3.63 3.27 -6.28
N LEU A 70 -2.56 2.73 -5.72
CA LEU A 70 -1.21 2.81 -6.29
C LEU A 70 -0.79 1.59 -7.10
N MET A 71 -1.32 0.40 -6.81
CA MET A 71 -0.81 -0.87 -7.33
C MET A 71 -0.79 -0.92 -8.87
N GLY A 72 -1.82 -0.38 -9.53
CA GLY A 72 -1.87 -0.28 -10.99
C GLY A 72 -0.76 0.63 -11.54
N LEU A 73 -0.65 1.85 -10.99
CA LEU A 73 0.33 2.85 -11.39
C LEU A 73 1.78 2.38 -11.19
N ILE A 74 2.08 1.75 -10.06
CA ILE A 74 3.41 1.20 -9.78
C ILE A 74 3.71 0.04 -10.75
N ALA A 75 2.73 -0.83 -11.01
CA ALA A 75 2.91 -1.94 -11.95
C ALA A 75 3.17 -1.46 -13.38
N ASP A 76 2.52 -0.38 -13.81
CA ASP A 76 2.74 0.25 -15.12
C ASP A 76 4.12 0.91 -15.21
N ALA A 77 4.55 1.63 -14.18
CA ALA A 77 5.85 2.30 -14.13
C ALA A 77 7.05 1.33 -14.10
N THR A 78 6.84 0.10 -13.63
CA THR A 78 7.92 -0.87 -13.34
C THR A 78 7.81 -2.16 -14.14
N GLY A 79 6.84 -2.22 -15.04
CA GLY A 79 6.56 -3.39 -15.86
C GLY A 79 7.63 -3.67 -16.90
N ILE A 80 8.05 -4.93 -16.97
CA ILE A 80 8.96 -5.48 -17.97
C ILE A 80 8.16 -6.15 -19.10
N GLN A 81 7.04 -6.80 -18.76
CA GLN A 81 6.18 -7.49 -19.73
C GLN A 81 4.71 -7.42 -19.32
N PHE A 82 3.86 -7.07 -20.28
CA PHE A 82 2.42 -7.02 -20.12
C PHE A 82 1.73 -8.09 -20.98
N LYS A 83 0.74 -8.77 -20.42
CA LYS A 83 -0.12 -9.73 -21.13
C LYS A 83 -1.55 -9.63 -20.63
N VAL A 84 -2.50 -9.88 -21.52
CA VAL A 84 -3.89 -10.18 -21.14
C VAL A 84 -4.06 -11.69 -21.22
N LEU A 85 -4.49 -12.31 -20.12
CA LEU A 85 -4.81 -13.74 -20.07
C LEU A 85 -6.24 -13.99 -20.58
N ASN A 86 -6.51 -15.20 -21.07
CA ASN A 86 -7.82 -15.62 -21.62
C ASN A 86 -8.33 -14.79 -22.81
N THR A 87 -7.45 -14.26 -23.66
CA THR A 87 -7.84 -13.45 -24.84
C THR A 87 -8.67 -14.20 -25.87
N SER A 88 -8.63 -15.53 -25.90
CA SER A 88 -9.48 -16.36 -26.75
C SER A 88 -10.91 -16.55 -26.22
N LYS A 89 -11.22 -16.06 -25.00
CA LYS A 89 -12.54 -16.11 -24.37
C LYS A 89 -13.17 -14.70 -24.35
N GLY A 90 -14.42 -14.60 -23.90
CA GLY A 90 -15.11 -13.31 -23.76
C GLY A 90 -14.42 -12.36 -22.77
N SER A 91 -14.61 -11.05 -22.96
CA SER A 91 -13.94 -9.98 -22.18
C SER A 91 -14.16 -10.09 -20.67
N ALA A 92 -15.31 -10.60 -20.23
CA ALA A 92 -15.63 -10.79 -18.82
C ALA A 92 -14.63 -11.67 -18.05
N VAL A 93 -13.87 -12.53 -18.74
CA VAL A 93 -12.88 -13.44 -18.13
C VAL A 93 -11.44 -13.10 -18.49
N HIS A 94 -11.21 -11.96 -19.13
CA HIS A 94 -9.86 -11.47 -19.43
C HIS A 94 -9.15 -11.06 -18.13
N GLY A 95 -7.86 -11.37 -18.02
CA GLY A 95 -7.07 -11.06 -16.82
C GLY A 95 -5.79 -10.32 -17.15
N PRO A 96 -5.73 -8.98 -17.01
CA PRO A 96 -4.51 -8.21 -17.19
C PRO A 96 -3.41 -8.66 -16.22
N ARG A 97 -2.19 -8.82 -16.72
CA ARG A 97 -1.03 -9.26 -15.94
C ARG A 97 0.24 -8.54 -16.38
N CYS A 98 0.97 -8.04 -15.39
CA CYS A 98 2.28 -7.42 -15.56
C CYS A 98 3.35 -8.28 -14.86
N GLN A 99 4.49 -8.52 -15.50
CA GLN A 99 5.74 -8.86 -14.81
C GLN A 99 6.49 -7.56 -14.55
N SER A 100 6.90 -7.32 -13.31
CA SER A 100 7.56 -6.07 -12.91
C SER A 100 8.98 -6.34 -12.42
N ASP A 101 9.87 -5.35 -12.55
CA ASP A 101 11.14 -5.38 -11.82
C ASP A 101 10.85 -5.23 -10.33
N LYS A 102 11.16 -6.26 -9.53
CA LYS A 102 10.84 -6.28 -8.08
C LYS A 102 11.50 -5.13 -7.30
N HIS A 103 12.68 -4.70 -7.73
CA HIS A 103 13.41 -3.63 -7.06
C HIS A 103 12.87 -2.27 -7.50
N ALA A 104 12.57 -2.10 -8.78
CA ALA A 104 11.91 -0.89 -9.26
C ALA A 104 10.52 -0.72 -8.64
N TYR A 105 9.75 -1.81 -8.48
CA TYR A 105 8.44 -1.79 -7.84
C TYR A 105 8.52 -1.24 -6.41
N ALA A 106 9.41 -1.80 -5.58
CA ALA A 106 9.61 -1.35 -4.21
C ALA A 106 10.09 0.12 -4.15
N ARG A 107 11.08 0.50 -4.97
CA ARG A 107 11.58 1.88 -5.03
C ARG A 107 10.50 2.87 -5.44
N THR A 108 9.73 2.57 -6.49
CA THR A 108 8.66 3.44 -6.98
C THR A 108 7.57 3.61 -5.92
N ALA A 109 7.22 2.53 -5.20
CA ALA A 109 6.27 2.61 -4.09
C ALA A 109 6.78 3.54 -2.97
N GLN A 110 8.06 3.42 -2.60
CA GLN A 110 8.69 4.27 -1.59
C GLN A 110 8.74 5.74 -2.03
N GLU A 111 9.16 6.00 -3.28
CA GLU A 111 9.20 7.34 -3.86
C GLU A 111 7.81 8.00 -3.89
N MET A 112 6.77 7.27 -4.28
CA MET A 112 5.40 7.77 -4.30
C MET A 112 4.88 8.10 -2.91
N LEU A 113 5.17 7.26 -1.91
CA LEU A 113 4.80 7.54 -0.51
C LEU A 113 5.56 8.74 0.05
N ASP A 114 6.87 8.84 -0.21
CA ASP A 114 7.72 9.93 0.27
C ASP A 114 7.36 11.29 -0.36
N ALA A 115 6.82 11.28 -1.58
CA ALA A 115 6.33 12.48 -2.24
C ALA A 115 4.99 12.98 -1.68
N ARG A 116 4.34 12.26 -0.76
CA ARG A 116 3.00 12.57 -0.26
C ARG A 116 3.08 13.20 1.13
N PRO A 117 2.92 14.54 1.28
CA PRO A 117 3.14 15.25 2.55
C PRO A 117 2.23 14.80 3.70
N GLU A 118 1.08 14.20 3.41
CA GLU A 118 0.14 13.64 4.39
C GLU A 118 0.71 12.44 5.12
N ILE A 119 1.66 11.71 4.52
CA ILE A 119 2.17 10.43 5.01
C ILE A 119 3.54 10.65 5.64
N ASP A 120 3.66 10.36 6.93
CA ASP A 120 4.94 10.18 7.60
C ASP A 120 5.26 8.69 7.68
N ILE A 121 6.39 8.29 7.08
CA ILE A 121 6.92 6.92 7.22
C ILE A 121 7.80 6.86 8.46
N ILE A 122 7.42 6.00 9.41
CA ILE A 122 8.13 5.79 10.67
C ILE A 122 8.74 4.39 10.65
N GLU A 123 10.06 4.31 10.74
CA GLU A 123 10.72 3.03 10.95
C GLU A 123 10.66 2.65 12.43
N GLY A 124 10.16 1.46 12.72
CA GLY A 124 10.01 0.95 14.08
C GLY A 124 9.07 -0.24 14.19
N THR A 125 9.11 -0.91 15.33
CA THR A 125 8.22 -2.04 15.63
C THR A 125 7.09 -1.59 16.54
N VAL A 126 5.85 -1.85 16.14
CA VAL A 126 4.69 -1.62 17.01
C VAL A 126 4.60 -2.76 18.02
N GLU A 127 4.77 -2.44 19.31
CA GLU A 127 4.70 -3.42 20.40
C GLU A 127 3.30 -3.52 21.00
N ALA A 128 2.53 -2.43 20.98
CA ALA A 128 1.18 -2.40 21.51
C ALA A 128 0.30 -1.35 20.82
N ILE A 129 -1.00 -1.64 20.72
CA ILE A 129 -2.03 -0.65 20.42
C ILE A 129 -2.52 -0.10 21.76
N LEU A 130 -2.49 1.22 21.91
CA LEU A 130 -3.00 1.89 23.09
C LEU A 130 -4.52 2.01 22.95
N THR A 131 -5.26 1.62 23.99
CA THR A 131 -6.72 1.64 24.00
C THR A 131 -7.28 2.30 25.25
N GLU A 132 -8.43 2.95 25.12
CA GLU A 132 -9.22 3.50 26.22
C GLU A 132 -10.59 2.81 26.33
N GLY A 133 -11.06 2.58 27.55
CA GLY A 133 -12.34 1.92 27.85
C GLY A 133 -12.20 0.41 28.09
N GLU A 134 -13.01 -0.13 29.01
CA GLU A 134 -12.88 -1.53 29.45
C GLU A 134 -13.73 -2.51 28.63
N GLN A 135 -14.96 -2.14 28.28
CA GLN A 135 -15.91 -3.06 27.62
C GLN A 135 -15.93 -2.90 26.09
N THR A 136 -15.60 -1.71 25.58
CA THR A 136 -15.50 -1.38 24.16
C THR A 136 -14.24 -0.56 23.92
N PRO A 137 -13.06 -1.20 23.91
CA PRO A 137 -11.80 -0.50 23.82
C PRO A 137 -11.68 0.27 22.51
N ARG A 138 -11.45 1.59 22.62
CA ARG A 138 -11.17 2.48 21.49
C ARG A 138 -9.66 2.65 21.35
N ALA A 139 -9.12 2.40 20.16
CA ALA A 139 -7.71 2.68 19.88
C ALA A 139 -7.42 4.19 19.93
N THR A 140 -6.37 4.58 20.67
CA THR A 140 -5.94 5.97 20.86
C THR A 140 -4.51 6.23 20.42
N GLY A 141 -3.72 5.17 20.17
CA GLY A 141 -2.36 5.29 19.67
C GLY A 141 -1.65 3.95 19.51
N ALA A 142 -0.34 4.01 19.26
CA ALA A 142 0.52 2.84 19.16
C ALA A 142 1.84 3.11 19.91
N LEU A 143 2.33 2.10 20.62
CA LEU A 143 3.68 2.10 21.21
C LEU A 143 4.66 1.56 20.17
N ILE A 144 5.68 2.36 19.85
CA ILE A 144 6.70 2.04 18.85
C ILE A 144 8.05 1.92 19.55
N LYS A 145 8.84 0.93 19.15
CA LYS A 145 10.23 0.73 19.57
C LYS A 145 11.17 0.80 18.38
#